data_AF-A0A7W0WWG3-F1
#
_entry.id   AF-A0A7W0WWG3-F1
#
_cell.length_a   1.000
_cell.length_b   1.000
_cell.length_c   1.000
_cell.angle_alpha   90.00
_cell.angle_beta   90.00
_cell.angle_gamma   90.00
#
_symmetry.space_group_name_H-M   'P 1'
#
loop_
_entity.id
_entity.type
_entity.pdbx_description
1 polymer ?
#
loop_
_entity_poly.entity_id
_entity_poly.type
_entity_poly.pdbx_seq_one_letter_code
_entity_poly.pdbx_strand_id
1 'polypeptide(L)'
;DKQKAWQRLDDTFKMTPLPPKTARPPGAYLEVRGRKAKLRALPLENVTADWDGHGLASAIRIGKSNRVVSVPSPGLIDGNSAVWSPDRSQLAFVAQLDDLCTPNTISSAAFIADAATGKLHELERAAKGLAVEWVADHKLAIAGDGGVAIYDLEAGTQAIVEGAKGLVAPRQRPKCTAAEPEPPDTDIPDPEPDLPEHVGPIPPSDAGGH
;
A
#
# COMPACT_ATOMS: atom_id res chain seq x y z
N ASP A 1 14.96 -15.56 29.96
CA ASP A 1 14.25 -14.29 29.69
C ASP A 1 12.90 -14.22 30.39
N LYS A 2 12.70 -13.22 31.26
CA LYS A 2 11.41 -12.99 31.91
C LYS A 2 10.41 -12.47 30.87
N GLN A 3 9.34 -13.22 30.62
CA GLN A 3 8.25 -12.80 29.75
C GLN A 3 7.63 -11.51 30.31
N LYS A 4 7.79 -10.38 29.62
CA LYS A 4 7.22 -9.10 30.04
C LYS A 4 5.70 -9.17 29.91
N ALA A 5 4.98 -8.82 30.98
CA ALA A 5 3.52 -8.82 31.01
C ALA A 5 2.96 -7.80 29.99
N TRP A 6 1.91 -8.21 29.26
CA TRP A 6 1.19 -7.33 28.35
C TRP A 6 0.55 -6.16 29.12
N GLN A 7 0.36 -5.02 28.47
CA GLN A 7 -0.25 -3.83 29.07
C GLN A 7 -1.34 -3.28 28.15
N ARG A 8 -2.41 -2.73 28.73
CA ARG A 8 -3.51 -2.06 28.04
C ARG A 8 -3.49 -0.57 28.36
N LEU A 9 -3.65 0.27 27.35
CA LEU A 9 -3.91 1.71 27.54
C LEU A 9 -5.36 1.88 27.99
N ASP A 10 -5.60 2.49 29.14
CA ASP A 10 -6.95 2.81 29.62
C ASP A 10 -7.45 4.16 29.09
N ASP A 11 -8.71 4.48 29.38
CA ASP A 11 -9.39 5.71 28.94
C ASP A 11 -8.77 7.00 29.54
N THR A 12 -7.84 6.86 30.48
CA THR A 12 -7.05 7.95 31.06
C THR A 12 -5.64 8.03 30.49
N PHE A 13 -5.36 7.30 29.41
CA PHE A 13 -4.05 7.17 28.77
C PHE A 13 -2.96 6.57 29.67
N LYS A 14 -3.34 5.73 30.64
CA LYS A 14 -2.38 5.02 31.49
C LYS A 14 -2.23 3.56 31.06
N MET A 15 -1.00 3.08 31.12
CA MET A 15 -0.68 1.68 30.82
C MET A 15 -0.95 0.81 32.06
N THR A 16 -1.94 -0.06 31.97
CA THR A 16 -2.29 -1.01 33.03
C THR A 16 -1.80 -2.41 32.67
N PRO A 17 -1.12 -3.13 33.58
CA PRO A 17 -0.69 -4.49 33.30
C PRO A 17 -1.90 -5.41 33.15
N LEU A 18 -1.91 -6.17 32.06
CA LEU A 18 -2.81 -7.28 31.88
C LEU A 18 -2.36 -8.46 32.76
N PRO A 19 -3.30 -9.31 33.21
CA PRO A 19 -2.98 -10.49 34.00
C PRO A 19 -1.83 -11.32 33.38
N PRO A 20 -0.93 -11.88 34.20
CA PRO A 20 0.08 -12.81 33.69
C PRO A 20 -0.62 -14.01 33.04
N LYS A 21 -0.22 -14.34 31.80
CA LYS A 21 -0.85 -15.32 30.89
C LYS A 21 -2.10 -14.85 30.12
N THR A 22 -2.39 -13.54 30.07
CA THR A 22 -3.40 -13.04 29.13
C THR A 22 -3.01 -13.42 27.69
N ALA A 23 -3.89 -14.16 27.02
CA ALA A 23 -3.77 -14.47 25.61
C ALA A 23 -3.70 -13.17 24.80
N ARG A 24 -3.04 -13.23 23.64
CA ARG A 24 -2.99 -12.11 22.70
C ARG A 24 -4.42 -11.58 22.47
N PRO A 25 -4.67 -10.27 22.64
CA PRO A 25 -6.00 -9.70 22.38
C PRO A 25 -6.43 -10.01 20.94
N PRO A 26 -7.69 -10.40 20.72
CA PRO A 26 -8.22 -10.53 19.36
C PRO A 26 -8.25 -9.16 18.67
N GLY A 27 -7.96 -9.12 17.37
CA GLY A 27 -7.97 -7.90 16.56
C GLY A 27 -6.61 -7.19 16.43
N ALA A 28 -6.65 -5.97 15.88
CA ALA A 28 -5.47 -5.13 15.73
C ALA A 28 -5.01 -4.58 17.08
N TYR A 29 -3.70 -4.64 17.36
CA TYR A 29 -3.12 -4.02 18.55
C TYR A 29 -1.84 -3.29 18.23
N LEU A 30 -1.60 -2.22 18.99
CA LEU A 30 -0.35 -1.49 18.97
C LEU A 30 0.65 -2.19 19.88
N GLU A 31 1.66 -2.81 19.29
CA GLU A 31 2.78 -3.40 19.99
C GLU A 31 3.88 -2.34 20.19
N VAL A 32 4.11 -1.92 21.43
CA VAL A 32 5.20 -0.99 21.78
C VAL A 32 6.35 -1.77 22.42
N ARG A 33 7.50 -1.85 21.75
CA ARG A 33 8.74 -2.48 22.25
C ARG A 33 9.90 -1.48 22.23
N GLY A 34 10.33 -1.01 23.40
CA GLY A 34 11.44 -0.05 23.50
C GLY A 34 11.11 1.27 22.79
N ARG A 35 11.89 1.64 21.77
CA ARG A 35 11.64 2.83 20.91
C ARG A 35 10.82 2.53 19.66
N LYS A 36 10.23 1.34 19.53
CA LYS A 36 9.47 0.92 18.34
C LYS A 36 8.01 0.71 18.71
N ALA A 37 7.10 1.22 17.89
CA ALA A 37 5.67 0.93 17.94
C ALA A 37 5.27 0.28 16.60
N LYS A 38 4.54 -0.84 16.65
CA LYS A 38 4.08 -1.58 15.46
C LYS A 38 2.61 -1.93 15.61
N LEU A 39 1.79 -1.53 14.64
CA LEU A 39 0.43 -2.03 14.51
C LEU A 39 0.48 -3.46 14.00
N ARG A 40 -0.20 -4.39 14.68
CA ARG A 40 -0.24 -5.82 14.35
C ARG A 40 -1.71 -6.23 14.17
N ALA A 41 -2.14 -6.49 12.93
CA ALA A 41 -3.51 -6.95 12.65
C ALA A 41 -3.62 -8.45 12.31
N LEU A 42 -2.53 -9.15 12.00
CA LEU A 42 -2.58 -10.57 11.58
C LEU A 42 -2.35 -11.56 12.73
N PRO A 43 -3.24 -12.52 13.00
CA PRO A 43 -4.29 -13.01 12.10
C PRO A 43 -5.62 -12.23 12.20
N LEU A 44 -6.20 -11.90 11.03
CA LEU A 44 -7.61 -11.54 10.95
C LEU A 44 -8.45 -12.81 11.02
N GLU A 45 -9.44 -12.81 11.90
CA GLU A 45 -10.42 -13.89 11.98
C GLU A 45 -11.11 -14.09 10.62
N ASN A 46 -11.21 -15.35 10.18
CA ASN A 46 -11.85 -15.74 8.92
C ASN A 46 -11.28 -15.09 7.65
N VAL A 47 -10.01 -14.64 7.67
CA VAL A 47 -9.28 -14.20 6.47
C VAL A 47 -7.97 -14.96 6.38
N THR A 48 -7.72 -15.55 5.20
CA THR A 48 -6.46 -16.27 4.90
C THR A 48 -5.85 -15.70 3.64
N ALA A 49 -4.53 -15.68 3.55
CA ALA A 49 -3.79 -15.22 2.37
C ALA A 49 -2.37 -15.78 2.41
N ASP A 50 -1.71 -15.76 1.25
CA ASP A 50 -0.27 -15.95 1.16
C ASP A 50 0.42 -14.60 1.38
N TRP A 51 0.62 -14.26 2.66
CA TRP A 51 1.26 -12.99 3.04
C TRP A 51 2.77 -13.09 2.89
N ASP A 52 3.38 -12.13 2.21
CA ASP A 52 4.83 -12.02 2.11
C ASP A 52 5.48 -11.54 3.42
N GLY A 53 6.81 -11.35 3.42
CA GLY A 53 7.57 -10.85 4.57
C GLY A 53 7.17 -9.43 5.02
N HIS A 54 6.48 -8.67 4.17
CA HIS A 54 5.97 -7.34 4.41
C HIS A 54 4.51 -7.35 4.89
N GLY A 55 3.84 -8.51 4.90
CA GLY A 55 2.43 -8.65 5.22
C GLY A 55 1.53 -8.19 4.07
N LEU A 56 2.02 -8.26 2.83
CA LEU A 56 1.28 -7.99 1.61
C LEU A 56 0.84 -9.30 0.95
N ALA A 57 -0.31 -9.31 0.28
CA ALA A 57 -0.76 -10.46 -0.49
C ALA A 57 -1.46 -10.02 -1.78
N SER A 58 -1.31 -10.81 -2.85
CA SER A 58 -2.01 -10.57 -4.12
C SER A 58 -3.52 -10.84 -4.05
N ALA A 59 -3.92 -11.72 -3.14
CA ALA A 59 -5.31 -12.05 -2.89
C ALA A 59 -5.52 -12.54 -1.46
N ILE A 60 -6.73 -12.35 -0.95
CA ILE A 60 -7.21 -12.92 0.31
C ILE A 60 -8.40 -13.84 0.06
N ARG A 61 -8.59 -14.83 0.93
CA ARG A 61 -9.78 -15.68 0.99
C ARG A 61 -10.55 -15.38 2.26
N ILE A 62 -11.83 -15.05 2.09
CA ILE A 62 -12.81 -14.88 3.17
C ILE A 62 -13.36 -16.25 3.54
N GLY A 63 -13.01 -16.75 4.73
CA GLY A 63 -13.30 -18.12 5.16
C GLY A 63 -14.80 -18.42 5.27
N LYS A 64 -15.62 -17.46 5.71
CA LYS A 64 -17.07 -17.64 5.88
C LYS A 64 -17.79 -17.98 4.57
N SER A 65 -17.34 -17.41 3.45
CA SER A 65 -17.98 -17.53 2.14
C SER A 65 -17.13 -18.26 1.10
N ASN A 66 -15.89 -18.60 1.46
CA ASN A 66 -14.84 -19.09 0.56
C ASN A 66 -14.55 -18.18 -0.65
N ARG A 67 -14.95 -16.90 -0.60
CA ARG A 67 -14.70 -15.94 -1.67
C ARG A 67 -13.25 -15.52 -1.68
N VAL A 68 -12.68 -15.41 -2.88
CA VAL A 68 -11.34 -14.86 -3.11
C VAL A 68 -11.50 -13.41 -3.57
N VAL A 69 -10.76 -12.53 -2.93
CA VAL A 69 -10.73 -11.08 -3.21
C VAL A 69 -9.31 -10.72 -3.61
N SER A 70 -9.16 -10.05 -4.74
CA SER A 70 -7.89 -9.52 -5.24
C SER A 70 -8.10 -8.09 -5.73
N VAL A 71 -7.10 -7.25 -5.56
CA VAL A 71 -7.09 -5.91 -6.17
C VAL A 71 -6.52 -5.97 -7.59
N PRO A 72 -6.84 -5.02 -8.48
CA PRO A 72 -6.23 -4.96 -9.81
C PRO A 72 -4.70 -4.90 -9.75
N SER A 73 -4.04 -5.67 -10.62
CA SER A 73 -2.59 -5.67 -10.76
C SER A 73 -2.06 -4.26 -11.10
N PRO A 74 -0.92 -3.83 -10.54
CA PRO A 74 0.03 -4.58 -9.71
C PRO A 74 -0.29 -4.57 -8.20
N GLY A 75 -1.53 -4.25 -7.81
CA GLY A 75 -1.86 -4.01 -6.43
C GLY A 75 -1.68 -5.22 -5.49
N LEU A 76 -1.25 -4.94 -4.25
CA LEU A 76 -1.13 -5.91 -3.17
C LEU A 76 -1.88 -5.42 -1.93
N ILE A 77 -2.66 -6.31 -1.32
CA ILE A 77 -3.45 -6.06 -0.12
C ILE A 77 -2.52 -5.98 1.09
N ASP A 78 -2.61 -4.92 1.91
CA ASP A 78 -1.88 -4.85 3.19
C ASP A 78 -2.71 -5.47 4.32
N GLY A 79 -2.30 -6.65 4.77
CA GLY A 79 -2.98 -7.37 5.85
C GLY A 79 -2.99 -6.64 7.19
N ASN A 80 -2.18 -5.59 7.38
CA ASN A 80 -2.18 -4.77 8.59
C ASN A 80 -3.24 -3.68 8.60
N SER A 81 -3.91 -3.46 7.47
CA SER A 81 -4.98 -2.47 7.30
C SER A 81 -6.37 -3.10 7.28
N ALA A 82 -6.45 -4.42 7.16
CA ALA A 82 -7.71 -5.11 6.98
C ALA A 82 -8.55 -5.07 8.28
N VAL A 83 -9.81 -4.69 8.15
CA VAL A 83 -10.74 -4.53 9.28
C VAL A 83 -12.16 -4.88 8.86
N TRP A 84 -12.80 -5.74 9.65
CA TRP A 84 -14.20 -6.12 9.45
C TRP A 84 -15.14 -5.02 9.93
N SER A 85 -16.24 -4.80 9.20
CA SER A 85 -17.39 -4.07 9.74
C SER A 85 -17.90 -4.79 11.00
N PRO A 86 -18.52 -4.08 11.96
CA PRO A 86 -18.98 -4.71 13.19
C PRO A 86 -19.98 -5.86 12.94
N ASP A 87 -20.88 -5.73 11.96
CA ASP A 87 -21.80 -6.78 11.49
C ASP A 87 -21.13 -7.92 10.68
N ARG A 88 -19.84 -7.81 10.37
CA ARG A 88 -19.03 -8.75 9.57
C ARG A 88 -19.56 -8.95 8.14
N SER A 89 -20.34 -8.03 7.58
CA SER A 89 -20.82 -8.09 6.20
C SER A 89 -19.82 -7.52 5.19
N GLN A 90 -18.90 -6.66 5.63
CA GLN A 90 -17.93 -5.97 4.78
C GLN A 90 -16.52 -6.06 5.38
N LEU A 91 -15.52 -6.21 4.51
CA LEU A 91 -14.11 -6.12 4.88
C LEU A 91 -13.48 -4.89 4.21
N ALA A 92 -13.04 -3.92 5.01
CA ALA A 92 -12.27 -2.78 4.52
C ALA A 92 -10.77 -3.09 4.61
N PHE A 93 -9.99 -2.61 3.65
CA PHE A 93 -8.53 -2.71 3.68
C PHE A 93 -7.89 -1.68 2.74
N VAL A 94 -6.60 -1.45 2.92
CA VAL A 94 -5.74 -0.67 2.03
C VAL A 94 -4.90 -1.62 1.20
N ALA A 95 -4.75 -1.31 -0.08
CA ALA A 95 -3.80 -1.95 -0.96
C ALA A 95 -2.73 -0.97 -1.41
N GLN A 96 -1.51 -1.48 -1.53
CA GLN A 96 -0.42 -0.83 -2.24
C GLN A 96 -0.64 -1.03 -3.74
N LEU A 97 -0.59 0.05 -4.52
CA LEU A 97 -0.85 0.03 -5.96
C LEU A 97 0.41 0.07 -6.82
N ASP A 98 1.55 0.41 -6.21
CA ASP A 98 2.83 0.58 -6.87
C ASP A 98 3.92 0.14 -5.88
N ASP A 99 4.93 -0.58 -6.35
CA ASP A 99 6.12 -0.98 -5.61
C ASP A 99 7.25 0.05 -5.69
N LEU A 100 7.12 1.05 -6.58
CA LEU A 100 8.02 2.17 -6.74
C LEU A 100 7.50 3.36 -5.91
N CYS A 101 8.30 3.78 -4.93
CA CYS A 101 7.98 4.95 -4.08
C CYS A 101 8.35 6.26 -4.77
N THR A 102 7.84 6.48 -5.98
CA THR A 102 7.99 7.78 -6.64
C THR A 102 7.27 8.84 -5.80
N PRO A 103 7.97 9.89 -5.33
CA PRO A 103 7.36 10.90 -4.47
C PRO A 103 6.14 11.53 -5.12
N ASN A 104 5.06 11.68 -4.33
CA ASN A 104 3.79 12.28 -4.76
C ASN A 104 3.00 11.48 -5.80
N THR A 105 3.40 10.25 -6.13
CA THR A 105 2.59 9.34 -6.96
C THR A 105 1.53 8.63 -6.12
N ILE A 106 0.33 8.47 -6.69
CA ILE A 106 -0.73 7.65 -6.10
C ILE A 106 -0.23 6.21 -6.01
N SER A 107 -0.08 5.72 -4.79
CA SER A 107 0.57 4.45 -4.49
C SER A 107 -0.25 3.59 -3.53
N SER A 108 -1.40 4.08 -3.07
CA SER A 108 -2.30 3.33 -2.19
C SER A 108 -3.77 3.58 -2.56
N ALA A 109 -4.60 2.57 -2.35
CA ALA A 109 -6.05 2.68 -2.46
C ALA A 109 -6.77 1.95 -1.32
N ALA A 110 -7.89 2.51 -0.88
CA ALA A 110 -8.79 1.90 0.08
C ALA A 110 -9.91 1.18 -0.65
N PHE A 111 -10.19 -0.04 -0.20
CA PHE A 111 -11.19 -0.91 -0.76
C PHE A 111 -12.14 -1.44 0.31
N ILE A 112 -13.35 -1.79 -0.13
CA ILE A 112 -14.29 -2.63 0.61
C ILE A 112 -14.62 -3.87 -0.21
N ALA A 113 -14.55 -5.03 0.43
CA ALA A 113 -15.04 -6.28 -0.12
C ALA A 113 -16.30 -6.75 0.62
N ASP A 114 -17.33 -7.06 -0.16
CA ASP A 114 -18.53 -7.71 0.35
C ASP A 114 -18.24 -9.16 0.75
N ALA A 115 -18.53 -9.51 2.00
CA ALA A 115 -18.15 -10.79 2.57
C ALA A 115 -18.85 -11.97 1.90
N ALA A 116 -20.08 -11.79 1.42
CA ALA A 116 -20.90 -12.87 0.86
C ALA A 116 -20.56 -13.15 -0.61
N THR A 117 -20.37 -12.09 -1.38
CA THR A 117 -20.19 -12.13 -2.82
C THR A 117 -18.72 -12.04 -3.24
N GLY A 118 -17.85 -11.47 -2.41
CA GLY A 118 -16.48 -11.12 -2.76
C GLY A 118 -16.38 -9.90 -3.69
N LYS A 119 -17.48 -9.18 -3.91
CA LYS A 119 -17.50 -8.00 -4.76
C LYS A 119 -16.64 -6.91 -4.13
N LEU A 120 -15.75 -6.34 -4.92
CA LEU A 120 -14.80 -5.33 -4.50
C LEU A 120 -15.23 -3.94 -4.97
N HIS A 121 -15.08 -2.95 -4.10
CA HIS A 121 -15.34 -1.54 -4.37
C HIS A 121 -14.14 -0.71 -3.94
N GLU A 122 -13.60 0.10 -4.86
CA GLU A 122 -12.57 1.11 -4.53
C GLU A 122 -13.26 2.38 -4.03
N LEU A 123 -12.72 3.00 -2.97
CA LEU A 123 -13.30 4.19 -2.36
C LEU A 123 -12.42 5.43 -2.46
N GLU A 124 -11.12 5.28 -2.23
CA GLU A 124 -10.18 6.41 -2.20
C GLU A 124 -8.79 5.97 -2.66
N ARG A 125 -8.06 6.91 -3.29
CA ARG A 125 -6.65 6.81 -3.67
C ARG A 125 -5.84 7.88 -2.97
N ALA A 126 -4.61 7.56 -2.56
CA ALA A 126 -3.70 8.52 -1.94
C ALA A 126 -2.24 8.25 -2.31
N ALA A 127 -1.43 9.32 -2.26
CA ALA A 127 0.01 9.28 -2.41
C ALA A 127 0.74 9.14 -1.07
N LYS A 128 0.18 9.65 0.04
CA LYS A 128 0.84 9.62 1.37
C LYS A 128 0.41 8.45 2.25
N GLY A 129 -0.28 7.46 1.67
CA GLY A 129 -0.87 6.33 2.35
C GLY A 129 -2.27 6.61 2.90
N LEU A 130 -2.94 5.54 3.31
CA LEU A 130 -4.32 5.54 3.80
C LEU A 130 -4.41 4.83 5.15
N ALA A 131 -5.45 5.15 5.91
CA ALA A 131 -5.93 4.35 7.03
C ALA A 131 -7.46 4.25 6.95
N VAL A 132 -8.00 3.12 7.40
CA VAL A 132 -9.44 2.82 7.37
C VAL A 132 -9.89 2.34 8.75
N GLU A 133 -11.09 2.75 9.18
CA GLU A 133 -11.69 2.34 10.45
C GLU A 133 -13.21 2.39 10.35
N TRP A 134 -13.92 1.37 10.85
CA TRP A 134 -15.38 1.39 10.90
C TRP A 134 -15.88 2.20 12.08
N VAL A 135 -16.78 3.16 11.82
CA VAL A 135 -17.43 3.96 12.88
C VAL A 135 -18.88 3.50 13.16
N ALA A 136 -19.45 2.70 12.26
CA ALA A 136 -20.71 1.95 12.41
C ALA A 136 -20.74 0.78 11.40
N ASP A 137 -21.79 -0.05 11.42
CA ASP A 137 -21.95 -1.22 10.52
C ASP A 137 -21.75 -0.88 9.04
N HIS A 138 -22.27 0.26 8.60
CA HIS A 138 -22.20 0.71 7.20
C HIS A 138 -21.56 2.09 7.04
N LYS A 139 -20.76 2.52 8.04
CA LYS A 139 -20.03 3.80 7.98
C LYS A 139 -18.54 3.56 8.16
N LEU A 140 -17.78 3.84 7.12
CA LEU A 140 -16.33 3.70 7.12
C LEU A 140 -15.66 5.08 7.15
N ALA A 141 -14.78 5.30 8.11
CA ALA A 141 -13.86 6.42 8.10
C ALA A 141 -12.61 6.07 7.28
N ILE A 142 -12.22 6.97 6.38
CA ILE A 142 -10.97 6.88 5.62
C ILE A 142 -10.15 8.12 5.89
N ALA A 143 -8.90 7.94 6.32
CA ALA A 143 -7.94 9.01 6.51
C ALA A 143 -6.88 8.97 5.40
N GLY A 144 -6.91 9.98 4.53
CA GLY A 144 -6.06 10.07 3.33
C GLY A 144 -5.48 11.46 3.10
N ASP A 145 -5.17 11.78 1.85
CA ASP A 145 -4.52 13.03 1.46
C ASP A 145 -5.42 14.24 1.65
N GLY A 146 -6.74 14.06 1.48
CA GLY A 146 -7.76 15.11 1.65
C GLY A 146 -8.15 15.41 3.10
N GLY A 147 -7.69 14.60 4.07
CA GLY A 147 -8.14 14.62 5.46
C GLY A 147 -8.86 13.33 5.83
N VAL A 148 -9.92 13.42 6.63
CA VAL A 148 -10.78 12.29 6.97
C VAL A 148 -12.12 12.44 6.28
N ALA A 149 -12.57 11.37 5.62
CA ALA A 149 -13.90 11.25 5.05
C ALA A 149 -14.67 10.10 5.72
N ILE A 150 -15.98 10.28 5.86
CA ILE A 150 -16.90 9.20 6.26
C ILE A 150 -17.68 8.77 5.01
N TYR A 151 -17.60 7.48 4.68
CA TYR A 151 -18.39 6.84 3.64
C TYR A 151 -19.57 6.13 4.28
N ASP A 152 -20.77 6.52 3.90
CA ASP A 152 -22.02 5.86 4.24
C ASP A 152 -22.40 4.92 3.09
N LEU A 153 -22.29 3.61 3.33
CA LEU A 153 -22.49 2.59 2.33
C LEU A 153 -23.97 2.31 2.06
N GLU A 154 -24.85 2.60 3.01
CA GLU A 154 -26.30 2.48 2.81
C GLU A 154 -26.83 3.62 1.95
N ALA A 155 -26.42 4.86 2.29
CA ALA A 155 -26.83 6.04 1.55
C ALA A 155 -26.04 6.23 0.24
N GLY A 156 -24.91 5.54 0.08
CA GLY A 156 -23.97 5.75 -1.02
C GLY A 156 -23.39 7.16 -1.05
N THR A 157 -23.20 7.77 0.12
CA THR A 157 -22.74 9.16 0.26
C THR A 157 -21.39 9.23 0.97
N GLN A 158 -20.70 10.34 0.74
CA GLN A 158 -19.43 10.65 1.40
C GLN A 158 -19.51 12.06 2.01
N ALA A 159 -18.99 12.21 3.23
CA ALA A 159 -18.85 13.50 3.90
C ALA A 159 -17.41 13.71 4.36
N ILE A 160 -16.84 14.88 4.04
CA ILE A 160 -15.54 15.28 4.58
C ILE A 160 -15.73 15.78 6.02
N VAL A 161 -14.89 15.32 6.93
CA VAL A 161 -14.87 15.82 8.30
C VAL A 161 -14.12 17.14 8.31
N GLU A 162 -14.85 18.23 8.59
CA GLU A 162 -14.26 19.56 8.71
C GLU A 162 -13.17 19.61 9.79
N GLY A 163 -12.06 20.29 9.50
CA GLY A 163 -10.92 20.39 10.42
C GLY A 163 -10.02 19.14 10.50
N ALA A 164 -10.37 18.02 9.87
CA ALA A 164 -9.59 16.78 9.91
C ALA A 164 -8.45 16.71 8.87
N LYS A 165 -7.91 17.85 8.45
CA LYS A 165 -6.77 17.92 7.52
C LYS A 165 -5.45 17.83 8.28
N GLY A 166 -4.46 17.14 7.70
CA GLY A 166 -3.11 17.05 8.28
C GLY A 166 -2.99 16.20 9.55
N LEU A 167 -4.01 15.37 9.86
CA LEU A 167 -3.95 14.45 10.99
C LEU A 167 -2.79 13.45 10.83
N VAL A 168 -2.02 13.31 11.91
CA VAL A 168 -1.01 12.26 12.06
C VAL A 168 -1.72 10.95 12.40
N ALA A 169 -2.34 10.35 11.39
CA ALA A 169 -2.84 8.98 11.48
C ALA A 169 -1.70 8.01 11.13
N PRO A 170 -1.66 6.80 11.74
CA PRO A 170 -0.77 5.73 11.31
C PRO A 170 -1.22 5.22 9.93
N ARG A 171 -0.89 5.99 8.89
CA ARG A 171 -1.18 5.65 7.49
C ARG A 171 -0.27 4.50 7.10
N GLN A 172 -0.84 3.47 6.48
CA GLN A 172 -0.02 2.47 5.82
C GLN A 172 0.58 3.14 4.59
N ARG A 173 1.88 3.45 4.68
CA ARG A 173 2.65 3.85 3.51
C ARG A 173 3.01 2.60 2.72
N PRO A 174 3.04 2.71 1.38
CA PRO A 174 3.61 1.67 0.53
C PRO A 174 4.96 1.23 1.07
N LYS A 175 5.18 -0.08 1.13
CA LYS A 175 6.47 -0.67 1.51
C LYS A 175 7.26 -0.85 0.22
N CYS A 176 7.89 0.23 -0.23
CA CYS A 176 8.66 0.22 -1.48
C CYS A 176 10.14 -0.02 -1.27
N THR A 177 10.79 -0.44 -2.34
CA THR A 177 12.22 -0.23 -2.56
C THR A 177 12.40 1.19 -3.08
N ALA A 178 13.36 1.96 -2.54
CA ALA A 178 13.69 3.26 -3.12
C ALA A 178 14.17 3.06 -4.56
N ALA A 179 13.67 3.85 -5.51
CA ALA A 179 14.21 3.85 -6.87
C ALA A 179 15.71 4.18 -6.77
N GLU A 180 16.55 3.31 -7.33
CA GLU A 180 17.98 3.59 -7.46
C GLU A 180 18.11 4.82 -8.36
N PRO A 181 18.84 5.87 -7.96
CA PRO A 181 19.03 7.03 -8.80
C PRO A 181 19.67 6.57 -10.11
N GLU A 182 19.09 6.96 -11.24
CA GLU A 182 19.70 6.70 -12.53
C GLU A 182 21.14 7.26 -12.51
N PRO A 183 22.14 6.47 -12.92
CA PRO A 183 23.50 6.98 -13.01
C PRO A 183 23.48 8.22 -13.91
N PRO A 184 24.28 9.26 -13.60
CA PRO A 184 24.35 10.42 -14.47
C PRO A 184 24.70 9.95 -15.88
N ASP A 185 23.95 10.43 -16.87
CA ASP A 185 24.28 10.26 -18.28
C ASP A 185 25.72 10.73 -18.47
N THR A 186 26.66 9.80 -18.48
CA THR A 186 27.98 10.07 -19.00
C THR A 186 27.77 10.18 -20.49
N ASP A 187 27.69 11.42 -20.98
CA ASP A 187 27.88 11.76 -22.38
C ASP A 187 29.10 10.97 -22.89
N ILE A 188 28.85 9.83 -23.52
CA ILE A 188 29.86 9.16 -24.33
C ILE A 188 30.00 10.09 -25.53
N PRO A 189 31.15 10.78 -25.70
CA PRO A 189 31.34 11.62 -26.87
C PRO A 189 31.13 10.75 -28.10
N ASP A 190 30.21 11.21 -28.97
CA ASP A 190 29.96 10.61 -30.28
C ASP A 190 31.32 10.36 -30.96
N PRO A 191 31.61 9.13 -31.43
CA PRO A 191 32.84 8.90 -32.18
C PRO A 191 32.81 9.81 -33.42
N GLU A 192 33.80 10.71 -33.52
CA GLU A 192 33.95 11.59 -34.68
C GLU A 192 33.90 10.75 -35.97
N PRO A 193 33.11 11.15 -36.99
CA PRO A 193 33.03 10.40 -38.24
C PRO A 193 34.38 10.45 -38.96
N ASP A 194 35.00 9.28 -39.14
CA ASP A 194 36.18 9.08 -39.98
C ASP A 194 35.95 9.67 -41.38
N LEU A 195 36.62 10.78 -41.67
CA LEU A 195 36.69 11.36 -43.00
C LEU A 195 37.57 10.47 -43.90
N PRO A 196 37.07 9.96 -45.04
CA PRO A 196 37.88 9.14 -45.92
C PRO A 196 38.97 9.97 -46.61
N GLU A 197 40.22 9.52 -46.44
CA GLU A 197 41.40 10.06 -47.11
C GLU A 197 41.39 9.82 -48.64
N HIS A 198 41.70 10.90 -49.36
CA HIS A 198 42.37 10.96 -50.67
C HIS A 198 42.02 9.98 -51.80
N VAL A 199 41.25 10.49 -52.76
CA VAL A 199 41.25 10.00 -54.15
C VAL A 199 42.43 10.62 -54.90
N GLY A 200 43.42 9.78 -55.25
CA GLY A 200 44.55 10.15 -56.11
C GLY A 200 44.17 10.45 -57.57
N PRO A 201 45.07 11.04 -58.36
CA PRO A 201 44.75 11.60 -59.67
C PRO A 201 44.52 10.55 -60.76
N ILE A 202 43.57 10.87 -61.64
CA ILE A 202 43.16 10.12 -62.84
C ILE A 202 44.26 10.19 -63.92
N PRO A 203 44.74 9.07 -64.48
CA PRO A 203 45.57 9.09 -65.70
C PRO A 203 44.71 9.22 -66.98
N PRO A 204 45.23 9.82 -68.05
CA PRO A 204 44.50 10.01 -69.31
C PRO A 204 44.44 8.71 -70.12
N SER A 205 43.23 8.34 -70.59
CA SER A 205 43.06 7.31 -71.61
C SER A 205 43.10 7.94 -73.01
N ASP A 206 44.17 7.63 -73.73
CA ASP A 206 44.21 7.61 -75.20
C ASP A 206 43.18 6.61 -75.73
N ALA A 207 42.43 7.03 -76.75
CA ALA A 207 41.74 6.11 -77.66
C ALA A 207 41.70 6.75 -79.05
N GLY A 208 42.65 6.34 -79.89
CA GLY A 208 42.54 6.44 -81.34
C GLY A 208 41.78 5.25 -81.92
N GLY A 209 41.19 5.47 -83.09
CA GLY A 209 41.04 4.48 -84.17
C GLY A 209 39.95 3.42 -84.03
N HIS A 210 38.84 3.60 -84.74
CA HIS A 210 38.59 2.94 -86.04
C HIS A 210 37.43 3.58 -86.78
#